data_AF-A0A844YG39-F1
#
_entry.id   AF-A0A844YG39-F1
#
_cell.length_a   1.000
_cell.length_b   1.000
_cell.length_c   1.000
_cell.angle_alpha   90.00
_cell.angle_beta   90.00
_cell.angle_gamma   90.00
#
_symmetry.space_group_name_H-M   'P 1'
#
loop_
_entity.id
_entity.type
_entity.pdbx_description
1 polymer ?
#
loop_
_entity_poly.entity_id
_entity_poly.type
_entity_poly.pdbx_seq_one_letter_code
_entity_poly.pdbx_strand_id
1 'polypeptide(L)' 'MVLIEHNLEVIKTAGFILDLGPDGGVRGGEVVAQGTPEEVAEVAESYTGQYLKPMLERQREAAE' A
#
# COMPACT_ATOMS: atom_id res chain seq x y z
N MET A 1 11.88 -6.48 10.01
CA MET A 1 11.96 -7.33 8.81
C MET A 1 11.59 -6.46 7.63
N VAL A 2 12.29 -6.58 6.50
CA VAL A 2 11.99 -5.84 5.27
C VAL A 2 11.63 -6.85 4.20
N LEU A 3 10.54 -6.60 3.47
CA LEU A 3 10.01 -7.45 2.41
C LEU A 3 9.77 -6.58 1.17
N ILE A 4 9.95 -7.17 -0.01
CA ILE A 4 9.52 -6.59 -1.28
C ILE A 4 8.41 -7.50 -1.77
N GLU A 5 7.19 -6.98 -1.87
CA GLU A 5 6.03 -7.82 -2.13
C GLU A 5 4.94 -7.06 -2.89
N HIS A 6 4.10 -7.80 -3.61
CA HIS A 6 2.95 -7.28 -4.35
C HIS A 6 1.63 -7.91 -3.89
N ASN A 7 1.69 -8.98 -3.08
CA ASN A 7 0.53 -9.60 -2.48
C ASN A 7 -0.05 -8.72 -1.36
N LEU A 8 -1.23 -8.16 -1.63
CA LEU A 8 -1.94 -7.27 -0.73
C LEU A 8 -2.34 -7.92 0.61
N GLU A 9 -2.50 -9.25 0.66
CA GLU A 9 -2.75 -9.97 1.92
C GLU A 9 -1.56 -9.91 2.88
N VAL A 10 -0.34 -9.83 2.35
CA VAL A 10 0.87 -9.62 3.15
C VAL A 10 0.99 -8.15 3.50
N ILE A 11 0.83 -7.27 2.50
CA ILE A 11 1.05 -5.82 2.62
C ILE A 11 0.11 -5.20 3.66
N LYS A 12 -1.17 -5.59 3.70
CA LYS A 12 -2.14 -5.03 4.67
C LYS A 12 -1.78 -5.30 6.14
N THR A 13 -0.94 -6.30 6.40
CA THR A 13 -0.50 -6.65 7.76
C THR A 13 0.81 -5.98 8.15
N ALA A 14 1.44 -5.24 7.24
CA ALA A 14 2.70 -4.59 7.49
C ALA A 14 2.55 -3.45 8.51
N GLY A 15 3.52 -3.30 9.41
CA GLY A 15 3.55 -2.16 10.31
C GLY A 15 3.97 -0.84 9.63
N PHE A 16 4.59 -0.93 8.45
CA PHE A 16 5.02 0.21 7.65
C PHE A 16 5.21 -0.20 6.19
N ILE A 17 4.85 0.67 5.26
CA ILE A 17 4.97 0.48 3.81
C ILE A 17 5.83 1.60 3.23
N LEU A 18 6.69 1.24 2.29
CA LEU A 18 7.34 2.17 1.34
C LEU A 18 6.83 1.80 -0.05
N ASP A 19 6.05 2.70 -0.66
CA ASP A 19 5.52 2.49 -2.00
C ASP A 19 6.37 3.23 -3.04
N LEU A 20 6.77 2.50 -4.08
CA LEU A 20 7.66 2.98 -5.13
C LEU A 20 6.92 3.04 -6.46
N GLY A 21 7.14 4.13 -7.19
CA GLY A 21 6.48 4.37 -8.46
C GLY A 21 6.87 5.74 -9.04
N PRO A 22 5.94 6.45 -9.70
CA PRO A 22 4.54 6.06 -9.97
C PRO A 22 4.40 4.91 -10.97
N ASP A 23 5.38 4.72 -11.86
CA ASP A 23 5.41 3.66 -12.86
C ASP A 23 6.61 2.72 -12.68
N GLY A 24 6.75 1.72 -13.55
CA GLY A 24 7.97 0.91 -13.66
C GLY A 24 9.04 1.51 -14.57
N GLY A 25 10.28 1.06 -14.40
CA GLY A 25 11.41 1.42 -15.27
C GLY A 25 11.84 2.88 -15.11
N VAL A 26 12.12 3.57 -16.22
CA VAL A 26 12.64 4.96 -16.22
C VAL A 26 11.63 6.00 -15.72
N ARG A 27 10.36 5.64 -15.62
CA ARG A 27 9.27 6.50 -15.10
C ARG A 27 8.94 6.22 -13.63
N GLY A 28 9.74 5.36 -12.99
CA GLY A 28 9.61 5.03 -11.58
C GLY A 28 10.81 5.47 -10.76
N GLY A 29 10.96 4.86 -9.58
CA GLY A 29 12.12 5.07 -8.70
C GLY A 29 11.94 6.18 -7.67
N GLU A 30 10.74 6.74 -7.56
CA GLU A 30 10.38 7.72 -6.55
C GLU A 30 9.54 7.07 -5.44
N VAL A 31 9.64 7.63 -4.23
CA VAL A 31 8.76 7.25 -3.12
C VAL A 31 7.44 7.99 -3.32
N VAL A 32 6.39 7.24 -3.64
CA VAL A 32 5.05 7.79 -3.91
C VAL A 32 4.26 7.92 -2.62
N ALA A 33 4.39 6.95 -1.71
CA ALA A 33 3.76 6.96 -0.42
C ALA A 33 4.63 6.23 0.62
N GLN A 34 4.50 6.62 1.88
CA GLN A 34 5.13 5.93 3.00
C GLN A 34 4.29 6.11 4.25
N GLY A 35 4.21 5.08 5.10
CA GLY A 35 3.39 5.13 6.31
C GLY A 35 2.79 3.78 6.68
N THR A 36 1.78 3.78 7.53
CA THR A 36 0.96 2.59 7.80
C THR A 36 0.13 2.20 6.56
N PRO A 37 -0.42 0.97 6.51
CA PRO A 37 -1.37 0.57 5.48
C PRO A 37 -2.51 1.57 5.25
N GLU A 38 -3.06 2.14 6.32
CA GLU A 38 -4.13 3.12 6.27
C GLU A 38 -3.67 4.46 5.71
N GLU A 39 -2.49 4.95 6.11
CA GLU A 39 -1.93 6.20 5.60
C GLU A 39 -1.63 6.11 4.10
N VAL A 40 -1.05 4.98 3.66
CA VAL A 40 -0.78 4.74 2.23
C VAL A 40 -2.07 4.59 1.43
N ALA A 41 -3.11 3.98 1.99
CA ALA A 41 -4.41 3.83 1.35
C ALA A 41 -5.12 5.16 1.03
N GLU A 42 -4.76 6.25 1.72
CA GLU A 42 -5.30 7.59 1.47
C GLU A 42 -4.50 8.38 0.42
N VAL A 43 -3.36 7.88 -0.05
CA VAL A 43 -2.55 8.54 -1.09
C VAL A 43 -3.07 8.19 -2.48
N ALA A 44 -3.69 9.16 -3.15
CA ALA A 44 -4.32 8.96 -4.46
C ALA A 44 -3.32 8.55 -5.55
N GLU A 45 -2.08 9.00 -5.45
CA GLU A 45 -1.00 8.70 -6.39
C GLU A 45 -0.44 7.28 -6.23
N SER A 46 -0.69 6.62 -5.09
CA SER A 46 -0.21 5.27 -4.79
C SER A 46 -1.13 4.22 -5.42
N TYR A 47 -0.65 3.49 -6.42
CA TYR A 47 -1.39 2.32 -6.93
C TYR A 47 -1.60 1.29 -5.82
N THR A 48 -0.58 1.03 -5.00
CA THR A 48 -0.70 0.14 -3.84
C THR A 48 -1.84 0.59 -2.92
N GLY A 49 -1.88 1.88 -2.57
CA GLY A 49 -2.92 2.49 -1.75
C GLY A 49 -4.33 2.33 -2.32
N GLN A 50 -4.49 2.59 -3.63
CA GLN A 50 -5.78 2.43 -4.32
C GLN A 50 -6.36 1.02 -4.20
N TYR A 51 -5.52 -0.02 -4.27
CA TYR A 51 -5.97 -1.41 -4.12
C TYR A 51 -6.06 -1.87 -2.67
N LEU A 52 -5.28 -1.26 -1.78
CA LEU A 52 -5.25 -1.59 -0.36
C LEU A 52 -6.49 -1.06 0.37
N LYS A 53 -6.96 0.15 0.03
CA LYS A 53 -8.12 0.81 0.63
C LYS A 53 -9.38 -0.09 0.72
N PRO A 54 -9.90 -0.68 -0.38
CA PRO A 54 -11.10 -1.51 -0.31
C PRO A 54 -10.87 -2.84 0.44
N MET A 55 -9.64 -3.26 0.67
CA MET A 55 -9.35 -4.46 1.48
C MET A 55 -9.39 -4.14 2.98
N LEU A 56 -8.84 -2.99 3.37
CA LEU A 56 -8.89 -2.50 4.74
C LEU A 56 -10.33 -2.20 5.19
N GLU A 57 -11.12 -1.58 4.32
CA GLU A 57 -12.55 -1.31 4.57
C GLU A 57 -13.33 -2.62 4.83
N ARG A 58 -13.17 -3.62 3.95
CA ARG A 58 -13.79 -4.95 4.12
C ARG A 58 -13.34 -5.66 5.39
N GLN A 59 -12.07 -5.53 5.79
CA GLN A 59 -11.57 -6.14 7.01
C GLN A 59 -12.18 -5.50 8.25
N ARG A 60 -12.40 -4.18 8.24
CA ARG A 60 -13.06 -3.47 9.32
C ARG A 60 -14.53 -3.89 9.45
N GLU A 61 -15.26 -3.98 8.34
CA GLU A 61 -16.65 -4.44 8.33
C GLU A 61 -16.80 -5.87 8.88
N ALA A 62 -15.84 -6.76 8.62
CA ALA A 62 -15.86 -8.13 9.13
C ALA A 62 -15.50 -8.24 10.63
N ALA A 63 -14.90 -7.21 11.23
CA ALA A 63 -14.49 -7.18 12.63
C ALA A 63 -15.56 -6.52 13.54
N GLU A 64 -16.56 -5.89 12.94
CA GLU A 64 -17.75 -5.33 13.60
C GLU A 64 -18.88 -6.37 13.70
#